data_AF-Q05E42-F1
#
_entry.id   AF-Q05E42-F1
#
_cell.length_a   1.000
_cell.length_b   1.000
_cell.length_c   1.000
_cell.angle_alpha   90.00
_cell.angle_beta   90.00
_cell.angle_gamma   90.00
#
_symmetry.space_group_name_H-M   'P 1'
#
loop_
_entity.id
_entity.type
_entity.pdbx_description
1 polymer ?
#
loop_
_entity_poly.entity_id
_entity_poly.type
_entity_poly.pdbx_seq_one_letter_code
_entity_poly.pdbx_strand_id
1 'polypeptide(L)' 'MEIEVVVTTGRGRGMKIYSFKAPPSMIAEFDRLARQAGLTRSEAIKLLIKHAVANPELLRRLAGRNVPRNTELTPF' A
#
# COMPACT_ATOMS: atom_id res chain seq x y z
N MET A 1 9.93 -4.62 -9.96
CA MET A 1 8.61 -3.98 -10.08
C MET A 1 8.28 -3.33 -8.76
N GLU A 2 7.99 -2.03 -8.77
CA GLU A 2 7.53 -1.29 -7.59
C GLU A 2 6.00 -1.47 -7.41
N ILE A 3 5.49 -1.12 -6.23
CA ILE A 3 4.05 -1.16 -5.96
C ILE A 3 3.41 0.09 -6.56
N GLU A 4 2.46 -0.06 -7.49
CA GLU A 4 1.67 1.06 -8.02
C GLU A 4 0.31 1.14 -7.34
N VAL A 5 -0.10 2.35 -6.97
CA VAL A 5 -1.45 2.62 -6.45
C VAL A 5 -2.24 3.38 -7.49
N VAL A 6 -3.32 2.78 -7.97
CA VAL A 6 -4.27 3.40 -8.90
C VAL A 6 -5.51 3.82 -8.12
N VAL A 7 -5.80 5.12 -8.09
CA VAL A 7 -7.01 5.65 -7.48
C VAL A 7 -8.05 5.83 -8.57
N THR A 8 -9.08 4.99 -8.57
CA THR A 8 -10.22 5.15 -9.44
C THR A 8 -11.33 5.86 -8.67
N THR A 9 -11.65 7.08 -9.08
CA THR A 9 -12.86 7.78 -8.60
C THR A 9 -14.09 7.01 -9.08
N GLY A 10 -14.87 6.45 -8.16
CA GLY A 10 -16.09 5.73 -8.50
C GLY A 10 -17.10 6.64 -9.19
N ARG A 11 -17.80 6.14 -10.22
CA ARG A 11 -18.90 6.84 -10.92
C ARG A 11 -20.21 6.83 -10.10
N GLY A 12 -20.13 7.15 -8.80
CA GLY A 12 -21.31 7.23 -7.91
C GLY A 12 -21.00 7.10 -6.41
N ARG A 13 -21.77 7.83 -5.58
CA ARG A 13 -21.75 7.86 -4.09
C ARG A 13 -20.42 8.21 -3.41
N GLY A 14 -19.48 8.84 -4.10
CA GLY A 14 -18.25 9.37 -3.49
C GLY A 14 -17.27 8.30 -2.99
N MET A 15 -17.45 7.03 -3.37
CA MET A 15 -16.56 5.94 -2.96
C MET A 15 -15.30 5.95 -3.83
N LYS A 16 -14.12 6.10 -3.19
CA LYS A 16 -12.82 5.97 -3.86
C LYS A 16 -12.40 4.50 -3.88
N ILE A 17 -12.06 3.99 -5.05
CA ILE A 17 -11.52 2.63 -5.21
C ILE A 17 -10.01 2.74 -5.33
N TYR A 18 -9.28 2.08 -4.42
CA TYR A 18 -7.83 1.97 -4.46
C TYR A 18 -7.46 0.60 -5.01
N SER A 19 -6.77 0.58 -6.15
CA SER A 19 -6.22 -0.66 -6.72
C SER A 19 -4.72 -0.67 -6.52
N PHE A 20 -4.19 -1.77 -6.00
CA PHE A 20 -2.76 -1.95 -5.76
C PHE A 20 -2.23 -2.94 -6.79
N LYS A 21 -1.26 -2.52 -7.60
CA LYS A 21 -0.44 -3.46 -8.37
C LYS A 21 0.82 -3.74 -7.58
N ALA A 22 1.07 -5.01 -7.29
CA ALA A 22 2.27 -5.46 -6.62
C ALA A 22 2.84 -6.67 -7.38
N PRO A 23 4.13 -6.99 -7.20
CA PRO A 23 4.71 -8.22 -7.75
C PRO A 23 3.89 -9.46 -7.33
N PRO A 24 3.65 -10.44 -8.23
CA PRO A 24 2.85 -11.62 -7.90
C PRO A 24 3.35 -12.40 -6.67
N SER A 25 4.67 -12.46 -6.47
CA SER A 25 5.29 -13.10 -5.30
C SER A 25 4.88 -12.44 -3.99
N MET A 26 4.83 -11.12 -3.94
CA MET A 26 4.43 -10.35 -2.76
C MET A 26 2.95 -10.54 -2.45
N ILE A 27 2.09 -10.58 -3.48
CA ILE A 27 0.66 -10.84 -3.32
C ILE A 27 0.45 -12.26 -2.76
N ALA A 28 1.15 -13.26 -3.31
CA ALA A 28 1.05 -14.64 -2.86
C ALA A 28 1.51 -14.81 -1.41
N GLU A 29 2.60 -14.15 -1.02
CA GLU A 29 3.09 -14.17 0.35
C GLU A 29 2.10 -13.51 1.31
N PHE A 30 1.56 -12.34 0.95
CA PHE A 30 0.54 -11.65 1.72
C PHE A 30 -0.70 -12.54 1.95
N ASP A 31 -1.20 -13.18 0.90
CA ASP A 31 -2.35 -14.08 1.00
C ASP A 31 -2.07 -15.29 1.89
N ARG A 32 -0.86 -15.85 1.80
CA ARG A 32 -0.45 -16.97 2.66
C ARG A 32 -0.49 -16.56 4.13
N LEU A 33 0.08 -15.40 4.46
CA LEU A 33 0.08 -14.87 5.83
C LEU A 33 -1.33 -14.54 6.32
N ALA A 34 -2.17 -13.92 5.49
CA ALA A 34 -3.56 -13.62 5.82
C ALA A 34 -4.35 -14.89 6.13
N ARG A 35 -4.21 -15.94 5.30
CA ARG A 35 -4.86 -17.24 5.52
C ARG A 35 -4.35 -17.94 6.77
N GLN A 36 -3.05 -17.90 7.05
CA GLN A 36 -2.48 -18.45 8.28
C GLN A 36 -3.04 -17.77 9.53
N ALA A 37 -3.38 -16.48 9.43
CA ALA A 37 -4.05 -15.72 10.48
C ALA A 37 -5.59 -15.89 10.49
N GLY A 38 -6.17 -16.71 9.61
CA GLY A 38 -7.62 -16.91 9.52
C GLY A 38 -8.40 -15.71 8.94
N LEU A 39 -7.72 -14.81 8.23
CA LEU A 39 -8.30 -13.57 7.70
C LEU A 39 -8.61 -13.68 6.20
N THR A 40 -9.67 -12.99 5.77
CA THR A 40 -9.87 -12.71 4.35
C THR A 40 -8.84 -11.68 3.86
N ARG A 41 -8.55 -11.68 2.56
CA ARG A 41 -7.66 -10.69 1.93
C ARG A 41 -8.09 -9.25 2.25
N SER A 42 -9.39 -8.97 2.19
CA SER A 42 -9.94 -7.63 2.48
C SER A 42 -9.73 -7.19 3.92
N GLU A 43 -9.86 -8.09 4.90
CA GLU A 43 -9.60 -7.78 6.31
C GLU A 43 -8.12 -7.51 6.57
N ALA A 44 -7.25 -8.35 6.00
CA ALA A 44 -5.80 -8.15 6.09
C ALA A 44 -5.37 -6.80 5.50
N ILE A 45 -5.94 -6.39 4.35
CA ILE A 45 -5.66 -5.07 3.74
C ILE A 45 -6.14 -3.93 4.66
N LYS A 46 -7.34 -4.04 5.24
CA LYS A 46 -7.85 -3.03 6.19
C LYS A 46 -6.94 -2.90 7.42
N LEU A 47 -6.47 -4.02 7.96
CA LEU A 47 -5.55 -4.02 9.11
C LEU A 47 -4.20 -3.39 8.75
N LEU A 48 -3.65 -3.72 7.58
CA LEU A 48 -2.42 -3.12 7.08
C LEU A 48 -2.54 -1.59 6.98
N ILE A 49 -3.63 -1.10 6.38
CA ILE A 49 -3.90 0.34 6.27
C ILE A 49 -4.05 0.98 7.65
N LYS A 50 -4.82 0.36 8.56
CA LYS A 50 -5.00 0.86 9.93
C LYS A 50 -3.67 0.96 10.68
N HIS A 51 -2.82 -0.06 10.56
CA HIS A 51 -1.51 -0.07 11.20
C HIS A 51 -0.58 0.99 10.61
N ALA A 52 -0.59 1.17 9.29
CA ALA A 52 0.16 2.22 8.60
C ALA A 52 -0.24 3.63 9.07
N VAL A 53 -1.55 3.90 9.17
CA VAL A 53 -2.07 5.19 9.65
C VAL A 53 -1.73 5.44 11.13
N ALA A 54 -1.77 4.39 11.97
CA ALA A 54 -1.41 4.50 13.38
C ALA A 54 0.10 4.72 13.61
N ASN A 55 0.94 4.41 12.62
CA ASN A 55 2.39 4.51 12.71
C ASN A 55 2.99 5.38 11.58
N PRO A 56 2.68 6.69 11.55
CA PRO A 56 3.14 7.57 10.47
C PRO A 56 4.67 7.68 10.39
N GLU A 57 5.39 7.53 11.50
CA GLU A 57 6.86 7.53 11.51
C GLU A 57 7.45 6.29 10.83
N LEU A 58 6.78 5.15 10.91
CA LEU A 58 7.18 3.95 10.16
C LEU A 58 7.06 4.21 8.66
N LEU A 59 5.98 4.86 8.23
CA LEU A 59 5.79 5.24 6.82
C LEU A 59 6.87 6.22 6.36
N ARG A 60 7.22 7.24 7.17
CA ARG A 60 8.30 8.18 6.86
C ARG A 60 9.65 7.48 6.72
N ARG A 61 9.97 6.56 7.63
CA ARG A 61 11.23 5.78 7.59
C ARG A 61 11.30 4.85 6.39
N LEU A 62 10.19 4.20 6.03
CA LEU A 62 10.11 3.34 4.85
C LEU A 62 10.21 4.14 3.56
N ALA A 63 9.55 5.30 3.47
CA ALA A 63 9.67 6.22 2.36
C ALA A 63 11.11 6.73 2.22
N GLY A 64 11.72 7.18 3.32
CA GLY A 64 13.11 7.69 3.32
C GLY A 64 14.18 6.65 3.00
N ARG A 65 13.88 5.35 3.14
CA ARG A 65 14.77 4.26 2.68
C ARG A 65 14.67 3.99 1.18
N ASN A 66 13.57 4.39 0.53
CA ASN A 66 13.33 4.20 -0.90
C ASN A 66 13.54 5.48 -1.74
N VAL A 67 13.92 6.61 -1.14
CA VAL A 67 14.39 7.77 -1.91
C VAL A 67 15.86 7.54 -2.25
N PRO A 68 16.23 7.26 -3.52
CA PRO A 68 17.63 7.37 -3.92
C PRO A 68 18.09 8.78 -3.55
N ARG A 69 19.27 8.92 -2.94
CA ARG A 69 19.85 10.18 -2.42
C ARG A 69 20.01 11.32 -3.45
N ASN A 70 19.45 11.21 -4.65
CA ASN A 70 19.76 12.03 -5.81
C ASN A 70 18.54 12.52 -6.60
N THR A 71 17.40 12.78 -5.95
CA THR A 71 16.31 13.52 -6.60
C THR A 71 16.32 14.95 -6.08
N GLU A 72 17.12 15.79 -6.72
CA GLU A 72 16.97 17.25 -6.62
C GLU A 72 15.52 17.60 -7.01
N LEU A 73 14.81 18.23 -6.08
CA LEU A 73 13.49 18.79 -6.33
C LEU A 73 13.67 20.06 -7.17
N THR A 74 13.49 19.97 -8.49
CA THR A 74 13.22 21.15 -9.30
C THR A 74 11.78 21.62 -9.05
N PRO A 75 11.56 22.87 -8.62
CA PRO A 75 10.22 23.43 -8.45
C PRO A 75 9.60 23.72 -9.83
N PHE A 76 8.31 23.41 -9.98
CA PHE A 76 7.43 24.01 -10.99
C PHE A 76 6.46 24.96 -10.30
#